data_AF-A0A1E3KB99-F1
#
_entry.id   AF-A0A1E3KB99-F1
#
_cell.length_a   1.000
_cell.length_b   1.000
_cell.length_c   1.000
_cell.angle_alpha   90.00
_cell.angle_beta   90.00
_cell.angle_gamma   90.00
#
_symmetry.space_group_name_H-M   'P 1'
#
loop_
_entity.id
_entity.type
_entity.pdbx_description
1 polymer ?
#
loop_
_entity_poly.entity_id
_entity_poly.type
_entity_poly.pdbx_seq_one_letter_code
_entity_poly.pdbx_strand_id
1 'polypeptide(L)'
;MSSPRSITISYSLTPPPTTPLPPSSPTQPQPVPTSNTLSFPIAPPSPLKIPYISATTKYYTSTSASLLSAQAVLNEKLSYWKEAIGDGEKEKEAGEGKGYGRGKAMMMSAEVNGEMESSGSGSEGESL
;
A
#
# COMPACT_ATOMS: atom_id res chain seq x y z
N MET A 1 26.52 16.27 29.86
CA MET A 1 25.45 16.33 28.83
C MET A 1 25.06 14.90 28.52
N SER A 2 23.79 14.51 28.69
CA SER A 2 23.35 13.13 28.39
C SER A 2 23.22 12.97 26.89
N SER A 3 23.87 11.97 26.29
CA SER A 3 23.68 11.66 24.87
C SER A 3 22.22 11.34 24.56
N PRO A 4 21.67 11.80 23.42
CA PRO A 4 20.32 11.46 23.02
C PRO A 4 20.23 9.94 22.79
N ARG A 5 19.23 9.31 23.42
CA ARG A 5 18.96 7.89 23.24
C ARG A 5 18.00 7.71 22.06
N SER A 6 18.16 6.65 21.29
CA SER A 6 17.27 6.29 20.20
C SER A 6 17.00 4.80 20.16
N ILE A 7 15.86 4.42 19.58
CA ILE A 7 15.54 3.05 19.19
C ILE A 7 15.96 2.91 17.73
N THR A 8 16.80 1.91 17.45
CA THR A 8 17.23 1.61 16.07
C THR A 8 16.59 0.30 15.62
N ILE A 9 15.91 0.32 14.48
CA ILE A 9 15.31 -0.86 13.86
C ILE A 9 15.96 -1.05 12.50
N SER A 10 16.49 -2.24 12.27
CA SER A 10 17.00 -2.65 10.96
C SER A 10 16.15 -3.77 10.42
N TYR A 11 15.84 -3.74 9.13
CA TYR A 11 15.20 -4.86 8.45
C TYR A 11 15.94 -5.17 7.15
N SER A 12 15.86 -6.44 6.75
CA SER A 12 16.34 -6.95 5.47
C SER A 12 15.36 -7.99 4.98
N LEU A 13 14.76 -7.74 3.83
CA LEU A 13 13.73 -8.57 3.21
C LEU A 13 14.30 -9.21 1.95
N THR A 14 13.91 -10.46 1.71
CA THR A 14 14.25 -11.22 0.51
C THR A 14 12.95 -11.58 -0.22
N PRO A 15 12.32 -10.61 -0.92
CA PRO A 15 11.10 -10.88 -1.68
C PRO A 15 11.39 -11.81 -2.87
N PRO A 16 10.37 -12.50 -3.40
CA PRO A 16 10.50 -13.25 -4.66
C PRO A 16 11.08 -12.39 -5.80
N PRO A 17 11.85 -12.97 -6.75
CA PRO A 17 12.55 -12.20 -7.79
C PRO A 17 11.65 -11.38 -8.71
N THR A 18 10.38 -11.76 -8.84
CA THR A 18 9.39 -11.12 -9.70
C THR A 18 8.56 -10.06 -8.97
N THR A 19 8.77 -9.88 -7.67
CA THR A 19 8.00 -8.91 -6.87
C THR A 19 8.42 -7.50 -7.28
N PRO A 20 7.48 -6.64 -7.71
CA PRO A 20 7.78 -5.26 -8.02
C PRO A 20 8.19 -4.50 -6.76
N LEU A 21 8.98 -3.44 -6.93
CA LEU A 21 9.37 -2.59 -5.80
C LEU A 21 8.13 -1.81 -5.31
N PRO A 22 7.77 -1.88 -4.02
CA PRO A 22 6.63 -1.16 -3.50
C PRO A 22 6.77 0.36 -3.68
N PRO A 23 5.65 1.07 -3.91
CA PRO A 23 5.65 2.52 -4.12
C PRO A 23 6.04 3.29 -2.85
N SER A 24 6.20 4.61 -2.99
CA SER A 24 6.45 5.51 -1.87
C SER A 24 5.33 5.40 -0.82
N SER A 25 5.71 5.49 0.45
CA SER A 25 4.77 5.51 1.57
C SER A 25 4.66 6.92 2.15
N PRO A 26 3.61 7.27 2.92
CA PRO A 26 3.49 8.57 3.58
C PRO A 26 4.74 8.98 4.37
N THR A 27 5.41 8.01 5.00
CA THR A 27 6.64 8.24 5.77
C THR A 27 7.93 8.18 4.95
N GLN A 28 7.86 7.91 3.64
CA GLN A 28 9.04 7.84 2.77
C GLN A 28 8.72 8.20 1.31
N PRO A 29 9.28 9.31 0.79
CA PRO A 29 9.00 9.81 -0.57
C PRO A 29 9.66 8.97 -1.68
N GLN A 30 10.45 7.97 -1.32
CA GLN A 30 11.11 7.03 -2.23
C GLN A 30 10.46 5.65 -2.11
N PRO A 31 10.56 4.79 -3.13
CA PRO A 31 10.13 3.39 -3.02
C PRO A 31 10.67 2.72 -1.76
N VAL A 32 9.87 1.85 -1.14
CA VAL A 32 10.28 1.20 0.11
C VAL A 32 11.37 0.15 -0.20
N PRO A 33 12.61 0.31 0.32
CA PRO A 33 13.71 -0.58 -0.02
C PRO A 33 13.53 -1.95 0.62
N THR A 34 14.28 -2.93 0.12
CA THR A 34 14.35 -4.28 0.71
C THR A 34 15.14 -4.30 2.02
N SER A 35 16.03 -3.34 2.24
CA SER A 35 16.74 -3.17 3.50
C SER A 35 16.78 -1.70 3.91
N ASN A 36 16.61 -1.45 5.21
CA ASN A 36 16.72 -0.10 5.76
C ASN A 36 17.06 -0.15 7.24
N THR A 37 17.63 0.95 7.73
CA THR A 37 17.84 1.21 9.16
C THR A 37 17.10 2.50 9.54
N LEU A 38 16.20 2.38 10.50
CA LEU A 38 15.38 3.48 11.01
C LEU A 38 15.81 3.82 12.44
N SER A 39 15.88 5.12 12.74
CA SER A 39 16.25 5.62 14.06
C SER A 39 15.12 6.49 14.62
N PHE A 40 14.64 6.12 15.80
CA PHE A 40 13.55 6.79 16.49
C PHE A 40 14.08 7.44 17.77
N PRO A 41 14.20 8.78 17.82
CA PRO A 41 14.71 9.45 19.01
C PRO A 41 13.76 9.25 20.20
N ILE A 42 14.33 8.95 21.36
CA ILE A 42 13.60 8.94 22.63
C ILE A 42 13.62 10.37 23.15
N ALA A 43 12.45 11.01 23.15
CA ALA A 43 12.31 12.37 23.65
C ALA A 43 12.76 12.41 25.13
N PRO A 44 13.54 13.43 25.53
CA PRO A 44 13.86 13.62 26.93
C PRO A 44 12.55 13.79 27.72
N PRO A 45 12.49 13.30 28.97
CA PRO A 45 11.30 13.46 29.78
C PRO A 45 11.02 14.95 29.94
N SER A 46 9.85 15.39 29.44
CA SER A 46 9.46 16.80 29.49
C SER A 46 9.45 17.28 30.94
N PRO A 47 9.96 18.50 31.24
CA PRO A 47 10.00 19.06 32.59
C PRO A 47 8.61 19.47 33.11
N LEU A 48 7.52 18.87 32.59
CA LEU A 48 6.17 19.07 33.10
C LEU A 48 6.20 18.88 34.62
N LYS A 49 5.80 19.97 35.30
CA LYS A 49 5.67 20.13 36.75
C LYS A 49 4.49 19.30 37.27
N ILE A 50 4.43 18.01 36.92
CA ILE A 50 3.52 17.06 37.56
C ILE A 50 4.34 16.48 38.72
N PRO A 51 4.08 16.90 39.96
CA PRO A 51 5.00 16.67 41.08
C PRO A 51 5.06 15.21 41.56
N TYR A 52 4.24 14.31 41.00
CA TYR A 52 4.06 12.94 41.51
C TYR A 52 4.59 11.82 40.61
N ILE A 53 5.20 12.13 39.45
CA ILE A 53 5.65 11.09 38.53
C ILE A 53 7.17 10.88 38.67
N SER A 54 7.59 9.65 39.00
CA SER A 54 9.01 9.29 39.11
C SER A 54 9.76 9.51 37.79
N ALA A 55 11.05 9.82 37.87
CA ALA A 55 11.91 9.96 36.68
C ALA A 55 11.89 8.70 35.81
N THR A 56 11.83 7.53 36.44
CA THR A 56 11.74 6.22 35.79
C THR A 56 10.46 6.08 34.98
N THR A 57 9.32 6.45 35.56
CA THR A 57 8.03 6.42 34.86
C THR A 57 8.05 7.35 33.65
N LYS A 58 8.57 8.58 33.79
CA LYS A 58 8.67 9.53 32.65
C LYS A 58 9.53 8.96 31.51
N TYR A 59 10.63 8.29 31.85
CA TYR A 59 11.49 7.62 30.88
C TYR A 59 10.79 6.47 30.16
N TYR A 60 10.09 5.59 30.90
CA TYR A 60 9.35 4.50 30.27
C TYR A 60 8.20 5.02 29.41
N THR A 61 7.49 6.06 29.83
CA THR A 61 6.45 6.69 29.01
C THR A 61 7.03 7.23 27.69
N SER A 62 8.15 7.96 27.72
CA SER A 62 8.74 8.49 26.48
C SER A 62 9.32 7.37 25.60
N THR A 63 9.93 6.36 26.21
CA THR A 63 10.47 5.20 25.48
C THR A 63 9.36 4.39 24.82
N SER A 64 8.25 4.13 25.53
CA SER A 64 7.09 3.44 24.98
C SER A 64 6.44 4.20 23.82
N ALA A 65 6.37 5.53 23.90
CA ALA A 65 5.88 6.35 22.80
C ALA A 65 6.77 6.23 21.54
N SER A 66 8.10 6.30 21.71
CA SER A 66 9.03 6.08 20.59
C SER A 66 8.95 4.66 20.04
N LEU A 67 8.72 3.64 20.89
CA LEU A 67 8.55 2.25 20.47
C LEU A 67 7.28 2.05 19.63
N LEU A 68 6.15 2.63 20.06
CA LEU A 68 4.89 2.58 19.31
C LEU A 68 5.01 3.28 17.96
N SER A 69 5.71 4.41 17.91
CA SER A 69 6.03 5.10 16.65
C SER A 69 6.89 4.20 15.74
N ALA A 70 7.91 3.56 16.31
CA ALA A 70 8.78 2.65 15.57
C ALA A 70 8.02 1.45 14.99
N GLN A 71 7.12 0.87 15.77
CA GLN A 71 6.24 -0.22 15.36
C GLN A 71 5.30 0.23 14.23
N ALA A 72 4.67 1.40 14.35
CA ALA A 72 3.75 1.92 13.34
C ALA A 72 4.46 2.10 11.98
N VAL A 73 5.63 2.73 11.97
CA VAL A 73 6.42 2.92 10.74
C VAL A 73 6.87 1.59 10.15
N LEU A 74 7.34 0.63 10.97
CA LEU A 74 7.74 -0.68 10.46
C LEU A 74 6.56 -1.44 9.85
N ASN A 75 5.41 -1.44 10.52
CA ASN A 75 4.19 -2.10 10.04
C ASN A 75 3.72 -1.50 8.71
N GLU A 76 3.81 -0.18 8.55
CA GLU A 76 3.56 0.49 7.28
C GLU A 76 4.47 -0.09 6.19
N LYS A 77 5.80 -0.08 6.38
CA LYS A 77 6.75 -0.61 5.37
C LYS A 77 6.48 -2.07 5.01
N LEU A 78 6.20 -2.91 6.00
CA LEU A 78 5.90 -4.33 5.77
C LEU A 78 4.57 -4.54 5.05
N SER A 79 3.58 -3.66 5.27
CA SER A 79 2.29 -3.73 4.56
C SER A 79 2.47 -3.44 3.07
N TYR A 80 3.25 -2.42 2.71
CA TYR A 80 3.60 -2.15 1.31
C TYR A 80 4.32 -3.33 0.64
N TRP A 81 5.26 -3.96 1.35
CA TRP A 81 5.91 -5.17 0.85
C TRP A 81 4.95 -6.35 0.70
N LYS A 82 4.04 -6.54 1.66
CA LYS A 82 3.01 -7.58 1.58
C LYS A 82 2.09 -7.39 0.38
N GLU A 83 1.66 -6.16 0.11
CA GLU A 83 0.84 -5.81 -1.06
C GLU A 83 1.60 -6.06 -2.37
N ALA A 84 2.84 -5.57 -2.47
CA ALA A 84 3.67 -5.78 -3.66
C ALA A 84 3.93 -7.27 -3.95
N ILE A 85 4.14 -8.08 -2.91
CA ILE A 85 4.27 -9.54 -3.05
C ILE A 85 2.94 -10.14 -3.54
N GLY A 86 1.82 -9.77 -2.91
CA GLY A 86 0.49 -10.26 -3.30
C GLY A 86 0.11 -9.92 -4.75
N ASP A 87 0.44 -8.71 -5.20
CA ASP A 87 0.23 -8.29 -6.59
C ASP A 87 1.12 -9.09 -7.55
N GLY A 88 2.41 -9.26 -7.21
CA GLY A 88 3.33 -10.06 -8.02
C GLY A 88 2.98 -11.55 -8.08
N GLU A 89 2.32 -12.10 -7.06
CA GLU A 89 1.79 -13.47 -7.07
C GLU A 89 0.53 -13.59 -7.93
N LYS A 90 -0.39 -12.63 -7.82
CA LYS A 90 -1.62 -12.58 -8.62
C LYS A 90 -1.35 -12.49 -10.13
N GLU A 91 -0.31 -11.76 -10.52
CA GLU A 91 0.10 -11.66 -11.92
C GLU A 91 0.58 -13.00 -12.49
N LYS A 92 1.17 -13.88 -11.68
CA LYS A 92 1.56 -15.24 -12.12
C LYS A 92 0.35 -16.11 -12.41
N GLU A 93 -0.71 -16.00 -11.62
CA GLU A 93 -1.98 -16.71 -11.88
C GLU A 93 -2.73 -16.14 -13.10
N ALA A 94 -2.47 -14.89 -13.49
CA ALA A 94 -3.08 -14.28 -14.67
C ALA A 94 -2.43 -14.75 -15.99
N GLY A 95 -1.15 -15.13 -15.95
CA GLY A 95 -0.40 -15.62 -17.12
C GLY A 95 -0.77 -17.03 -17.56
N GLU A 96 -1.27 -17.87 -16.63
CA GLU A 96 -1.71 -19.23 -16.93
C GLU A 96 -3.25 -19.33 -16.87
N GLY A 97 -3.90 -18.85 -17.94
CA GLY A 97 -5.23 -19.35 -18.32
C GLY A 97 -6.43 -18.87 -17.50
N LYS A 98 -6.75 -17.58 -17.54
CA LYS A 98 -8.14 -17.14 -17.37
C LYS A 98 -8.86 -17.09 -18.71
N GLY A 99 -9.53 -18.20 -19.03
CA GLY A 99 -10.65 -18.20 -19.96
C GLY A 99 -11.60 -17.05 -19.60
N TYR A 100 -11.97 -16.30 -20.63
CA TYR A 100 -12.93 -15.20 -20.57
C TYR A 100 -14.23 -15.66 -19.89
N GLY A 101 -14.34 -15.44 -18.58
CA GLY A 101 -15.61 -15.29 -17.88
C GLY A 101 -16.19 -13.93 -18.24
N ARG A 102 -16.43 -13.70 -19.53
CA ARG A 102 -17.12 -12.53 -20.08
C ARG A 102 -18.48 -12.51 -19.39
N GLY A 103 -18.65 -11.56 -18.48
CA GLY A 103 -19.87 -11.41 -17.69
C GLY A 103 -21.08 -11.36 -18.62
N LYS A 104 -21.91 -12.41 -18.56
CA LYS A 104 -23.24 -12.41 -19.18
C LYS A 104 -24.11 -11.23 -18.72
N ALA A 105 -23.72 -10.52 -17.66
CA ALA A 105 -24.38 -9.32 -17.16
C ALA A 105 -24.33 -8.12 -18.12
N MET A 106 -23.36 -8.03 -19.04
CA MET A 106 -23.24 -6.86 -19.94
C MET A 106 -24.08 -6.96 -21.23
N MET A 107 -24.64 -8.13 -21.56
CA MET A 107 -25.47 -8.27 -22.77
C MET A 107 -26.93 -7.83 -22.56
N MET A 108 -27.45 -7.79 -21.33
CA MET A 108 -28.86 -7.43 -21.10
C MET A 108 -29.13 -5.92 -21.00
N SER A 109 -28.09 -5.07 -21.04
CA SER A 109 -28.27 -3.61 -21.03
C SER A 109 -28.41 -3.00 -22.44
N ALA A 110 -28.14 -3.76 -23.50
CA ALA A 110 -28.24 -3.26 -24.88
C ALA A 110 -29.61 -3.54 -25.54
N GLU A 111 -30.42 -4.44 -25.01
CA GLU A 111 -31.79 -4.72 -25.52
C GLU A 111 -32.89 -3.89 -24.84
N VAL A 112 -32.54 -3.07 -23.84
CA VAL A 112 -33.48 -2.23 -23.06
C VAL A 112 -33.17 -0.74 -23.23
N ASN A 113 -32.69 -0.31 -24.40
CA ASN A 113 -32.76 1.10 -24.77
C ASN A 113 -32.87 1.19 -26.30
N GLY A 114 -34.11 1.36 -26.77
CA GLY A 114 -34.40 1.56 -28.17
C GLY A 114 -33.78 2.86 -28.68
N GLU A 115 -32.85 2.73 -29.62
CA GLU A 115 -32.51 3.78 -30.58
C GLU A 115 -32.55 3.14 -31.97
N MET A 116 -33.75 3.09 -32.55
CA MET A 116 -33.94 2.81 -33.97
C MET A 116 -34.19 4.14 -34.66
N GLU A 117 -33.13 4.88 -34.96
CA GLU A 117 -33.16 5.92 -35.98
C GLU A 117 -32.04 5.72 -37.01
N SER A 118 -32.51 5.46 -38.23
CA SER A 118 -32.03 6.03 -39.49
C SER A 118 -30.64 5.65 -40.01
N SER A 119 -30.63 4.84 -41.07
CA SER A 119 -29.83 5.18 -42.25
C SER A 119 -30.44 4.54 -43.50
N GLY A 120 -30.97 5.40 -44.37
CA GLY A 120 -31.43 5.03 -45.70
C GLY A 120 -30.29 4.51 -46.57
N SER A 121 -30.62 3.53 -47.39
CA SER A 121 -29.80 3.04 -48.49
C SER A 121 -30.73 2.88 -49.69
N GLY A 122 -30.78 3.90 -50.53
CA GLY A 122 -31.34 3.77 -51.87
C GLY A 122 -30.44 2.89 -52.72
N SER A 123 -31.05 2.04 -53.55
CA SER A 123 -30.44 1.43 -54.73
C SER A 123 -31.57 1.10 -55.69
N GLU A 124 -31.73 1.96 -56.69
CA GLU A 124 -32.46 1.71 -57.94
C GLU A 124 -31.76 0.61 -58.77
N GLY A 125 -32.51 -0.06 -59.65
CA GLY A 125 -31.99 -0.95 -60.70
C GLY A 125 -32.62 -2.34 -60.67
N GLU A 126 -33.80 -2.58 -61.26
CA GLU A 126 -34.02 -2.86 -62.69
C GLU A 126 -33.71 -4.32 -63.08
N SER A 127 -34.70 -5.07 -63.57
CA SER A 127 -34.58 -6.05 -64.67
C SER A 127 -35.93 -6.70 -65.01
N LEU A 128 -36.43 -6.32 -66.20
CA LEU A 128 -37.15 -7.09 -67.25
C LEU A 128 -38.41 -7.90 -66.90
#